data_AF-A0A973TP79-F1
#
_entry.id   AF-A0A973TP79-F1
#
_cell.length_a   1.000
_cell.length_b   1.000
_cell.length_c   1.000
_cell.angle_alpha   90.00
_cell.angle_beta   90.00
_cell.angle_gamma   90.00
#
_symmetry.space_group_name_H-M   'P 1'
#
loop_
_entity.id
_entity.type
_entity.pdbx_description
1 polymer ?
#
loop_
_entity_poly.entity_id
_entity_poly.type
_entity_poly.pdbx_seq_one_letter_code
_entity_poly.pdbx_strand_id
1 'polypeptide(L)'
;MNHTPDEERRDALLDASIEGSFPASDPPSQTQPVTATPTQPQVPLRDTGMTGDELYVYRVIEPRKASQPFSGAGADRGGRWTSPGTQGVYASLTPGAAMLEYLVHLEGDTPNELLLAQATVPVPSVLAQVDLPSDWKQRPYRDAVREIGDKWSKAQQSLALRVPSAVCEGECNVLINPEHPDFAKLRLEHLSPMKIDPRLRI
;
A
#
# COMPACT_ATOMS: atom_id res chain seq x y z
N MET A 1 37.99 -8.59 74.92
CA MET A 1 38.65 -9.92 74.94
C MET A 1 39.22 -10.17 73.57
N ASN A 2 40.47 -10.61 73.54
CA ASN A 2 41.40 -10.60 72.41
C ASN A 2 41.02 -11.58 71.28
N HIS A 3 41.30 -11.19 70.03
CA HIS A 3 42.26 -11.91 69.18
C HIS A 3 42.72 -11.04 67.99
N THR A 4 44.03 -10.90 67.88
CA THR A 4 44.83 -10.33 66.79
C THR A 4 45.32 -11.49 65.86
N PRO A 5 46.21 -11.29 64.88
CA PRO A 5 46.02 -10.71 63.54
C PRO A 5 46.71 -11.58 62.45
N ASP A 6 46.02 -12.19 61.48
CA ASP A 6 46.72 -13.09 60.53
C ASP A 6 46.19 -13.11 59.09
N GLU A 7 45.52 -12.04 58.65
CA GLU A 7 45.08 -11.90 57.23
C GLU A 7 45.65 -10.65 56.54
N GLU A 8 46.49 -9.85 57.19
CA GLU A 8 47.11 -8.65 56.59
C GLU A 8 48.42 -8.93 55.82
N ARG A 9 48.78 -10.20 55.55
CA ARG A 9 50.08 -10.56 54.97
C ARG A 9 50.07 -11.34 53.67
N ARG A 10 48.92 -11.49 52.99
CA ARG A 10 48.85 -12.25 51.73
C ARG A 10 48.19 -11.56 50.53
N ASP A 11 47.47 -10.46 50.71
CA ASP A 11 46.89 -9.73 49.56
C ASP A 11 47.81 -8.63 49.00
N ALA A 12 48.91 -8.31 49.69
CA ALA A 12 49.96 -7.40 49.22
C ALA A 12 50.85 -7.95 48.09
N LEU A 13 50.41 -9.00 47.39
CA LEU A 13 51.16 -9.68 46.32
C LEU A 13 50.42 -9.74 44.97
N LEU A 14 49.28 -9.06 44.82
CA LEU A 14 48.58 -8.96 43.53
C LEU A 14 48.49 -7.53 42.96
N ASP A 15 48.90 -6.52 43.71
CA ASP A 15 48.82 -5.10 43.32
C ASP A 15 50.01 -4.55 42.50
N ALA A 16 50.87 -5.42 41.96
CA ALA A 16 52.10 -5.01 41.27
C ALA A 16 52.25 -5.51 39.83
N SER A 17 51.15 -5.81 39.13
CA SER A 17 51.24 -6.42 37.77
C SER A 17 50.19 -5.98 36.74
N ILE A 18 49.65 -4.76 36.79
CA ILE A 18 49.01 -4.12 35.60
C ILE A 18 49.34 -2.62 35.58
N GLU A 19 50.63 -2.27 35.55
CA GLU A 19 51.07 -1.00 34.98
C GLU A 19 51.21 -1.20 33.47
N GLY A 20 50.43 -0.47 32.67
CA GLY A 20 50.79 -0.23 31.27
C GLY A 20 49.78 -0.59 30.18
N SER A 21 48.46 -0.42 30.37
CA SER A 21 47.56 -0.55 29.20
C SER A 21 46.25 0.24 29.27
N PHE A 22 46.29 1.56 29.43
CA PHE A 22 45.14 2.41 29.04
C PHE A 22 45.55 3.87 28.73
N PRO A 23 45.69 4.27 27.46
CA PRO A 23 45.41 5.64 27.04
C PRO A 23 43.99 5.67 26.47
N ALA A 24 43.01 6.09 27.27
CA ALA A 24 41.67 6.39 26.78
C ALA A 24 41.29 7.81 27.21
N SER A 25 41.74 8.79 26.42
CA SER A 25 41.09 10.10 26.36
C SER A 25 39.96 9.97 25.36
N ASP A 26 38.72 9.81 25.83
CA ASP A 26 37.56 9.92 24.95
C ASP A 26 37.43 11.38 24.47
N PRO A 27 37.38 11.66 23.16
CA PRO A 27 37.05 12.99 22.69
C PRO A 27 35.57 13.29 22.96
N PRO A 28 35.19 14.56 23.22
CA PRO A 28 33.81 14.93 23.45
C PRO A 28 32.94 14.59 22.24
N SER A 29 31.83 13.90 22.50
CA SER A 29 30.87 13.46 21.49
C SER A 29 30.26 14.67 20.78
N GLN A 30 30.66 14.90 19.53
CA GLN A 30 29.98 15.85 18.65
C GLN A 30 28.79 15.14 18.01
N THR A 31 27.60 15.30 18.58
CA THR A 31 26.37 14.91 17.88
C THR A 31 26.08 15.94 16.79
N GLN A 32 26.34 15.58 15.53
CA GLN A 32 25.74 16.30 14.42
C GLN A 32 24.23 16.05 14.42
N PRO A 33 23.38 17.08 14.19
CA PRO A 33 21.98 16.85 13.97
C PRO A 33 21.82 16.00 12.71
N VAL A 34 21.32 14.78 12.87
CA VAL A 34 20.90 13.95 11.75
C VAL A 34 19.71 14.67 11.12
N THR A 35 19.96 15.36 10.00
CA THR A 35 18.89 15.79 9.12
C THR A 35 18.18 14.52 8.66
N ALA A 36 17.02 14.25 9.24
CA ALA A 36 16.14 13.21 8.74
C ALA A 36 15.76 13.60 7.32
N THR A 37 16.33 12.92 6.32
CA THR A 37 15.79 12.93 4.96
C THR A 37 14.33 12.51 5.08
N PRO A 38 13.35 13.28 4.56
CA PRO A 38 11.98 12.83 4.50
C PRO A 38 11.96 11.58 3.63
N THR A 39 11.82 10.41 4.25
CA THR A 39 11.53 9.17 3.53
C THR A 39 10.16 9.37 2.90
N GLN A 40 10.14 9.68 1.60
CA GLN A 40 8.92 9.60 0.82
C GLN A 40 8.38 8.18 0.99
N PRO A 41 7.07 7.98 1.22
CA PRO A 41 6.49 6.66 1.22
C PRO A 41 6.58 6.10 -0.20
N GLN A 42 7.69 5.43 -0.51
CA GLN A 42 7.78 4.54 -1.66
C GLN A 42 6.96 3.31 -1.31
N VAL A 43 5.91 3.07 -2.10
CA VAL A 43 5.08 1.87 -1.97
C VAL A 43 5.97 0.66 -2.24
N PRO A 44 6.25 -0.20 -1.25
CA PRO A 44 7.08 -1.37 -1.51
C PRO A 44 6.39 -2.29 -2.51
N LEU A 45 7.14 -2.74 -3.52
CA LEU A 45 6.74 -3.82 -4.42
C LEU A 45 6.59 -5.10 -3.59
N ARG A 46 5.39 -5.35 -3.04
CA ARG A 46 4.95 -6.72 -2.82
C ARG A 46 4.45 -7.25 -4.16
N ASP A 47 4.92 -8.45 -4.54
CA ASP A 47 4.48 -9.21 -5.73
C ASP A 47 3.02 -9.69 -5.63
N THR A 48 2.22 -9.08 -4.74
CA THR A 48 0.84 -9.46 -4.49
C THR A 48 0.04 -9.33 -5.78
N GLY A 49 -0.50 -10.45 -6.25
CA GLY A 49 -1.29 -10.52 -7.47
C GLY A 49 -0.48 -10.79 -8.74
N MET A 50 0.84 -10.99 -8.69
CA MET A 50 1.63 -11.34 -9.88
C MET A 50 1.77 -12.84 -10.06
N THR A 51 1.56 -13.32 -11.28
CA THR A 51 1.92 -14.68 -11.71
C THR A 51 2.60 -14.59 -13.08
N GLY A 52 3.94 -14.72 -13.11
CA GLY A 52 4.71 -14.44 -14.31
C GLY A 52 4.57 -12.97 -14.72
N ASP A 53 4.22 -12.73 -15.99
CA ASP A 53 4.08 -11.39 -16.57
C ASP A 53 2.65 -10.82 -16.46
N GLU A 54 1.77 -11.46 -15.69
CA GLU A 54 0.38 -11.07 -15.52
C GLU A 54 0.09 -10.59 -14.10
N LEU A 55 -0.64 -9.49 -14.00
CA LEU A 55 -1.15 -8.92 -12.76
C LEU A 55 -2.64 -9.23 -12.63
N TYR A 56 -3.00 -9.95 -11.57
CA TYR A 56 -4.38 -10.21 -11.20
C TYR A 56 -4.98 -8.99 -10.51
N VAL A 57 -6.19 -8.64 -10.95
CA VAL A 57 -7.00 -7.56 -10.39
C VAL A 57 -8.40 -8.06 -10.07
N TYR A 58 -8.94 -7.54 -8.98
CA TYR A 58 -10.20 -7.97 -8.40
C TYR A 58 -11.14 -6.79 -8.22
N ARG A 59 -12.41 -6.96 -8.58
CA ARG A 59 -13.45 -5.95 -8.40
C ARG A 59 -14.73 -6.59 -7.90
N VAL A 60 -15.29 -6.06 -6.81
CA VAL A 60 -16.64 -6.42 -6.37
C VAL A 60 -17.64 -5.58 -7.16
N ILE A 61 -18.62 -6.25 -7.77
CA ILE A 61 -19.66 -5.61 -8.57
C ILE A 61 -21.04 -6.19 -8.25
N GLU A 62 -22.07 -5.40 -8.54
CA GLU A 62 -23.44 -5.89 -8.54
C GLU A 62 -23.77 -6.63 -9.85
N PRO A 63 -24.69 -7.61 -9.84
CA PRO A 63 -25.05 -8.40 -11.03
C PRO A 63 -25.41 -7.58 -12.27
N ARG A 64 -26.00 -6.39 -12.10
CA ARG A 64 -26.32 -5.49 -13.22
C ARG A 64 -25.10 -5.03 -14.03
N LYS A 65 -23.89 -5.11 -13.47
CA LYS A 65 -22.62 -4.76 -14.13
C LYS A 65 -21.88 -5.98 -14.70
N ALA A 66 -22.45 -7.18 -14.60
CA ALA A 66 -21.79 -8.45 -14.96
C ALA A 66 -21.35 -8.53 -16.43
N SER A 67 -22.09 -7.90 -17.35
CA SER A 67 -21.75 -7.94 -18.78
C SER A 67 -20.47 -7.17 -19.11
N GLN A 68 -20.12 -6.16 -18.31
CA GLN A 68 -18.95 -5.32 -18.53
C GLN A 68 -18.34 -4.87 -17.19
N PRO A 69 -17.67 -5.78 -16.46
CA PRO A 69 -17.15 -5.51 -15.11
C PRO A 69 -16.08 -4.40 -15.08
N PHE A 70 -15.46 -4.06 -16.22
CA PHE A 70 -14.37 -3.08 -16.32
C PHE A 70 -14.61 -1.94 -17.32
N SER A 71 -15.85 -1.66 -17.75
CA SER A 71 -16.13 -0.64 -18.79
C SER A 71 -16.23 0.82 -18.31
N GLY A 72 -15.82 1.15 -17.08
CA GLY A 72 -15.87 2.55 -16.59
C GLY A 72 -17.25 3.02 -16.10
N ALA A 73 -18.28 2.17 -16.12
CA ALA A 73 -19.61 2.52 -15.61
C ALA A 73 -19.57 3.00 -14.13
N GLY A 74 -19.74 4.31 -13.92
CA GLY A 74 -19.61 5.01 -12.64
C GLY A 74 -18.61 6.19 -12.62
N ALA A 75 -17.98 6.53 -13.74
CA ALA A 75 -17.07 7.68 -13.86
C ALA A 75 -17.72 9.04 -13.51
N ASP A 76 -19.04 9.13 -13.60
CA ASP A 76 -19.85 10.33 -13.31
C ASP A 76 -19.70 10.84 -11.86
N ARG A 77 -19.48 9.95 -10.89
CA ARG A 77 -19.29 10.33 -9.47
C ARG A 77 -17.85 10.71 -9.14
N GLY A 78 -16.88 10.29 -9.96
CA GLY A 78 -15.46 10.36 -9.63
C GLY A 78 -15.07 9.49 -8.43
N GLY A 79 -13.81 9.60 -8.00
CA GLY A 79 -13.29 8.87 -6.85
C GLY A 79 -12.18 9.64 -6.15
N ARG A 80 -11.33 8.91 -5.40
CA ARG A 80 -10.14 9.50 -4.76
C ARG A 80 -9.12 9.96 -5.79
N TRP A 81 -8.91 9.16 -6.83
CA TRP A 81 -7.86 9.35 -7.82
C TRP A 81 -8.33 10.00 -9.11
N THR A 82 -9.63 10.10 -9.34
CA THR A 82 -10.21 10.63 -10.58
C THR A 82 -11.32 11.62 -10.27
N SER A 83 -11.38 12.71 -11.03
CA SER A 83 -12.48 13.67 -10.97
C SER A 83 -13.77 13.08 -11.58
N PRO A 84 -14.95 13.61 -11.20
CA PRO A 84 -16.19 13.35 -11.92
C PRO A 84 -16.03 13.53 -13.43
N GLY A 85 -16.43 12.54 -14.21
CA GLY A 85 -16.32 12.53 -15.67
C GLY A 85 -15.00 11.96 -16.22
N THR A 86 -13.97 11.76 -15.38
CA THR A 86 -12.75 11.07 -15.80
C THR A 86 -12.96 9.56 -15.73
N GLN A 87 -12.67 8.86 -16.83
CA GLN A 87 -12.74 7.39 -16.86
C GLN A 87 -11.70 6.76 -15.95
N GLY A 88 -12.14 5.80 -15.14
CA GLY A 88 -11.25 5.06 -14.25
C GLY A 88 -12.00 3.96 -13.51
N VAL A 89 -11.62 2.72 -13.76
CA VAL A 89 -12.14 1.57 -13.01
C VAL A 89 -11.23 1.24 -11.86
N TYR A 90 -11.79 1.24 -10.66
CA TYR A 90 -11.08 0.89 -9.43
C TYR A 90 -11.17 -0.62 -9.21
N ALA A 91 -10.01 -1.24 -9.06
CA ALA A 91 -9.83 -2.64 -8.69
C ALA A 91 -8.75 -2.76 -7.60
N SER A 92 -8.64 -3.93 -7.00
CA SER A 92 -7.64 -4.24 -5.98
C SER A 92 -6.77 -5.43 -6.39
N LEU A 93 -5.60 -5.59 -5.76
CA LEU A 93 -4.68 -6.69 -6.04
C LEU A 93 -5.06 -8.01 -5.35
N THR A 94 -6.04 -7.98 -4.44
CA THR A 94 -6.55 -9.18 -3.76
C THR A 94 -8.08 -9.14 -3.64
N PRO A 95 -8.74 -10.31 -3.54
CA PRO A 95 -10.18 -10.37 -3.27
C PRO A 95 -10.57 -9.69 -1.97
N GLY A 96 -9.74 -9.82 -0.92
CA GLY A 96 -9.98 -9.22 0.39
C GLY A 96 -9.94 -7.70 0.36
N ALA A 97 -8.95 -7.11 -0.34
CA ALA A 97 -8.88 -5.67 -0.55
C ALA A 97 -10.08 -5.17 -1.38
N ALA A 98 -10.48 -5.90 -2.42
CA ALA A 98 -11.65 -5.54 -3.23
C ALA A 98 -12.94 -5.53 -2.39
N MET A 99 -13.11 -6.50 -1.49
CA MET A 99 -14.23 -6.53 -0.54
C MET A 99 -14.16 -5.35 0.43
N LEU A 100 -12.99 -5.08 1.01
CA LEU A 100 -12.81 -3.98 1.96
C LEU A 100 -13.11 -2.61 1.34
N GLU A 101 -12.61 -2.37 0.12
CA GLU A 101 -12.92 -1.14 -0.63
C GLU A 101 -14.42 -1.02 -0.93
N TYR A 102 -15.09 -2.13 -1.28
CA TYR A 102 -16.52 -2.15 -1.48
C TYR A 102 -17.29 -1.77 -0.21
N LEU A 103 -16.94 -2.38 0.93
CA LEU A 103 -17.61 -2.15 2.22
C LEU A 103 -17.44 -0.71 2.72
N VAL A 104 -16.25 -0.10 2.55
CA VAL A 104 -16.01 1.30 2.98
C VAL A 104 -16.75 2.33 2.13
N HIS A 105 -17.18 1.96 0.93
CA HIS A 105 -17.96 2.81 0.04
C HIS A 105 -19.42 2.36 -0.07
N LEU A 106 -19.84 1.36 0.71
CA LEU A 106 -21.22 0.89 0.73
C LEU A 106 -22.09 1.96 1.41
N GLU A 107 -23.11 2.42 0.70
CA GLU A 107 -24.13 3.33 1.22
C GLU A 107 -25.45 2.55 1.34
N GLY A 108 -26.05 2.51 2.53
CA GLY A 108 -27.32 1.83 2.78
C GLY A 108 -27.17 0.32 3.06
N ASP A 109 -28.18 -0.45 2.69
CA ASP A 109 -28.25 -1.88 2.99
C ASP A 109 -27.27 -2.71 2.14
N THR A 110 -26.72 -3.75 2.75
CA THR A 110 -25.88 -4.73 2.07
C THR A 110 -26.67 -5.47 0.98
N PRO A 111 -26.21 -5.45 -0.29
CA PRO A 111 -26.91 -6.18 -1.35
C PRO A 111 -26.89 -7.69 -1.11
N ASN A 112 -27.99 -8.34 -1.47
CA ASN A 112 -28.15 -9.79 -1.33
C ASN A 112 -27.23 -10.59 -2.27
N GLU A 113 -26.84 -9.99 -3.40
CA GLU A 113 -26.06 -10.62 -4.45
C GLU A 113 -24.94 -9.69 -4.91
N LEU A 114 -23.71 -10.19 -4.82
CA LEU A 114 -22.52 -9.56 -5.37
C LEU A 114 -21.77 -10.57 -6.21
N LEU A 115 -20.94 -10.05 -7.12
CA LEU A 115 -20.02 -10.84 -7.91
C LEU A 115 -18.60 -10.34 -7.66
N LEU A 116 -17.66 -11.26 -7.58
CA LEU A 116 -16.24 -10.97 -7.65
C LEU A 116 -15.79 -11.17 -9.10
N ALA A 117 -15.44 -10.08 -9.76
CA ALA A 117 -14.77 -10.10 -11.04
C ALA A 117 -13.25 -10.24 -10.81
N GLN A 118 -12.65 -11.23 -11.44
CA GLN A 118 -11.21 -11.46 -11.49
C GLN A 118 -10.74 -11.28 -12.92
N ALA A 119 -9.73 -10.45 -13.13
CA ALA A 119 -9.12 -10.23 -14.43
C ALA A 119 -7.58 -10.22 -14.34
N THR A 120 -6.94 -10.36 -15.49
CA THR A 120 -5.49 -10.20 -15.66
C THR A 120 -5.17 -8.98 -16.52
N VAL A 121 -4.06 -8.32 -16.21
CA VAL A 121 -3.46 -7.23 -17.00
C VAL A 121 -1.96 -7.51 -17.13
N PRO A 122 -1.36 -7.38 -18.33
CA PRO A 122 0.06 -7.58 -18.47
C PRO A 122 0.85 -6.57 -17.65
N VAL A 123 1.81 -7.04 -16.85
CA VAL A 123 2.66 -6.21 -15.96
C VAL A 123 3.32 -5.04 -16.70
N PRO A 124 3.84 -5.18 -17.93
CA PRO A 124 4.41 -4.05 -18.69
C PRO A 124 3.40 -2.95 -19.03
N SER A 125 2.09 -3.24 -18.94
CA SER A 125 1.01 -2.27 -19.19
C SER A 125 0.56 -1.55 -17.90
N VAL A 126 1.25 -1.78 -16.78
CA VAL A 126 0.94 -1.21 -15.46
C VAL A 126 2.02 -0.20 -15.07
N LEU A 127 1.62 1.05 -14.85
CA LEU A 127 2.48 2.07 -14.27
C LEU A 127 2.39 1.98 -12.74
N ALA A 128 3.53 1.92 -12.04
CA ALA A 128 3.56 1.70 -10.59
C ALA A 128 3.96 2.91 -9.75
N GLN A 129 4.49 3.97 -10.37
CA GLN A 129 5.07 5.10 -9.66
C GLN A 129 4.16 6.32 -9.75
N VAL A 130 3.76 6.81 -8.59
CA VAL A 130 3.04 8.07 -8.43
C VAL A 130 3.65 8.83 -7.26
N ASP A 131 4.11 10.04 -7.51
CA ASP A 131 4.48 10.95 -6.44
C ASP A 131 3.21 11.49 -5.78
N LEU A 132 3.06 11.21 -4.48
CA LEU A 132 1.84 11.52 -3.75
C LEU A 132 2.03 12.71 -2.80
N PRO A 133 1.09 13.67 -2.80
CA PRO A 133 1.02 14.69 -1.75
C PRO A 133 0.94 14.03 -0.37
N SER A 134 1.58 14.62 0.65
CA SER A 134 1.62 14.06 2.02
C SER A 134 0.24 13.78 2.63
N ASP A 135 -0.80 14.47 2.17
CA ASP A 135 -2.17 14.42 2.66
C ASP A 135 -3.14 13.64 1.74
N TRP A 136 -2.62 12.82 0.82
CA TRP A 136 -3.43 12.13 -0.20
C TRP A 136 -4.55 11.24 0.37
N LYS A 137 -4.41 10.77 1.62
CA LYS A 137 -5.39 9.92 2.32
C LYS A 137 -6.60 10.70 2.87
N GLN A 138 -6.52 12.02 3.03
CA GLN A 138 -7.54 12.82 3.72
C GLN A 138 -8.92 12.77 3.01
N ARG A 139 -9.99 13.06 3.78
CA ARG A 139 -11.36 13.27 3.30
C ARG A 139 -11.82 14.69 3.67
N PRO A 140 -12.59 15.41 2.83
CA PRO A 140 -13.06 15.01 1.49
C PRO A 140 -11.91 14.81 0.49
N TYR A 141 -12.17 14.09 -0.60
CA TYR A 141 -11.15 13.86 -1.64
C TYR A 141 -10.67 15.18 -2.20
N ARG A 142 -9.35 15.37 -2.24
CA ARG A 142 -8.72 16.62 -2.68
C ARG A 142 -8.52 16.62 -4.19
N ASP A 143 -8.74 17.77 -4.81
CA ASP A 143 -8.58 17.90 -6.27
C ASP A 143 -7.15 17.64 -6.72
N ALA A 144 -6.15 18.03 -5.93
CA ALA A 144 -4.74 17.73 -6.22
C ALA A 144 -4.44 16.23 -6.33
N VAL A 145 -5.17 15.37 -5.61
CA VAL A 145 -5.02 13.90 -5.68
C VAL A 145 -5.74 13.35 -6.92
N ARG A 146 -6.90 13.93 -7.27
CA ARG A 146 -7.66 13.57 -8.47
C ARG A 146 -6.94 13.97 -9.75
N GLU A 147 -6.26 15.10 -9.75
CA GLU A 147 -5.48 15.58 -10.88
C GLU A 147 -4.41 14.57 -11.33
N ILE A 148 -3.89 13.77 -10.41
CA ILE A 148 -2.93 12.71 -10.72
C ILE A 148 -3.54 11.68 -11.67
N GLY A 149 -4.68 11.09 -11.28
CA GLY A 149 -5.36 10.10 -12.11
C GLY A 149 -6.00 10.72 -13.34
N ASP A 150 -6.45 11.98 -13.27
CA ASP A 150 -6.96 12.72 -14.44
C ASP A 150 -5.88 12.90 -15.50
N LYS A 151 -4.68 13.33 -15.11
CA LYS A 151 -3.54 13.50 -16.03
C LYS A 151 -3.12 12.16 -16.61
N TRP A 152 -3.01 11.13 -15.77
CA TRP A 152 -2.68 9.76 -16.21
C TRP A 152 -3.70 9.23 -17.23
N SER A 153 -5.00 9.32 -16.92
CA SER A 153 -6.07 8.80 -17.77
C SER A 153 -6.14 9.54 -19.11
N LYS A 154 -6.11 10.88 -19.07
CA LYS A 154 -6.20 11.72 -20.28
C LYS A 154 -5.00 11.56 -21.20
N ALA A 155 -3.81 11.40 -20.62
CA ALA A 155 -2.59 11.16 -21.39
C ALA A 155 -2.44 9.70 -21.84
N GLN A 156 -3.36 8.80 -21.45
CA GLN A 156 -3.32 7.37 -21.77
C GLN A 156 -1.92 6.77 -21.52
N GLN A 157 -1.30 7.11 -20.38
CA GLN A 157 0.12 6.79 -20.13
C GLN A 157 0.37 5.27 -20.00
N SER A 158 -0.63 4.54 -19.54
CA SER A 158 -0.61 3.09 -19.41
C SER A 158 -2.05 2.57 -19.33
N LEU A 159 -2.23 1.26 -19.54
CA LEU A 159 -3.54 0.61 -19.38
C LEU A 159 -4.01 0.69 -17.91
N ALA A 160 -3.08 0.49 -16.99
CA ALA A 160 -3.36 0.47 -15.57
C ALA A 160 -2.36 1.32 -14.77
N LEU A 161 -2.83 1.90 -13.67
CA LEU A 161 -2.03 2.64 -12.69
C LEU A 161 -2.19 2.00 -11.33
N ARG A 162 -1.09 1.50 -10.76
CA ARG A 162 -1.05 1.03 -9.38
C ARG A 162 -0.96 2.24 -8.45
N VAL A 163 -1.80 2.23 -7.42
CA VAL A 163 -1.91 3.31 -6.43
C VAL A 163 -2.03 2.69 -5.03
N PRO A 164 -1.56 3.33 -3.97
CA PRO A 164 -1.73 2.79 -2.63
C PRO A 164 -3.21 2.77 -2.22
N SER A 165 -3.60 1.77 -1.43
CA SER A 165 -4.92 1.77 -0.80
C SER A 165 -4.96 2.78 0.34
N ALA A 166 -6.01 3.60 0.37
CA ALA A 166 -6.26 4.50 1.50
C ALA A 166 -6.92 3.77 2.69
N VAL A 167 -7.46 2.57 2.45
CA VAL A 167 -8.24 1.81 3.42
C VAL A 167 -7.37 0.79 4.16
N CYS A 168 -6.41 0.16 3.48
CA CYS A 168 -5.50 -0.81 4.07
C CYS A 168 -4.04 -0.40 3.82
N GLU A 169 -3.32 -0.08 4.90
CA GLU A 169 -1.91 0.29 4.78
C GLU A 169 -1.05 -0.90 4.34
N GLY A 170 -0.12 -0.64 3.41
CA GLY A 170 0.72 -1.68 2.81
C GLY A 170 0.09 -2.42 1.64
N GLU A 171 -1.20 -2.18 1.35
CA GLU A 171 -1.89 -2.71 0.16
C GLU A 171 -1.95 -1.68 -0.97
N CYS A 172 -2.21 -2.18 -2.18
CA CYS A 172 -2.39 -1.35 -3.37
C CYS A 172 -3.71 -1.66 -4.08
N ASN A 173 -4.23 -0.62 -4.70
CA ASN A 173 -5.29 -0.72 -5.69
C ASN A 173 -4.72 -0.46 -7.09
N VAL A 174 -5.55 -0.72 -8.09
CA VAL A 174 -5.25 -0.50 -9.50
C VAL A 174 -6.39 0.30 -10.10
N LEU A 175 -6.04 1.40 -10.76
CA LEU A 175 -6.92 2.11 -11.67
C LEU A 175 -6.73 1.56 -13.07
N ILE A 176 -7.81 1.24 -13.75
CA ILE A 176 -7.80 0.74 -15.13
C ILE A 176 -8.46 1.78 -16.01
N ASN A 177 -7.81 2.13 -17.12
CA ASN A 177 -8.31 3.09 -18.08
C ASN A 177 -9.06 2.36 -19.22
N PRO A 178 -10.41 2.39 -19.25
CA PRO A 178 -11.19 1.74 -20.30
C PRO A 178 -11.04 2.39 -21.68
N GLU A 179 -10.54 3.62 -21.75
CA GLU A 179 -10.31 4.34 -23.01
C GLU A 179 -8.88 4.13 -23.53
N HIS A 180 -8.01 3.42 -22.80
CA HIS A 180 -6.64 3.17 -23.26
C HIS A 180 -6.64 2.24 -24.51
N PRO A 181 -5.80 2.48 -25.54
CA PRO A 181 -5.78 1.66 -26.75
C PRO A 181 -5.54 0.17 -26.50
N ASP A 182 -4.75 -0.14 -25.46
CA ASP A 182 -4.48 -1.51 -25.03
C ASP A 182 -5.55 -2.11 -24.11
N PHE A 183 -6.73 -1.50 -23.93
CA PHE A 183 -7.76 -2.03 -23.02
C PHE A 183 -8.14 -3.48 -23.31
N ALA A 184 -8.07 -3.92 -24.57
CA ALA A 184 -8.29 -5.31 -24.97
C ALA A 184 -7.26 -6.30 -24.38
N LYS A 185 -6.14 -5.84 -23.83
CA LYS A 185 -5.17 -6.70 -23.11
C LYS A 185 -5.67 -7.10 -21.71
N LEU A 186 -6.64 -6.39 -21.15
CA LEU A 186 -7.32 -6.82 -19.93
C LEU A 186 -8.20 -8.02 -20.25
N ARG A 187 -8.01 -9.13 -19.52
CA ARG A 187 -8.79 -10.35 -19.72
C ARG A 187 -9.57 -10.70 -18.47
N LEU A 188 -10.89 -10.82 -18.61
CA LEU A 188 -11.73 -11.35 -17.55
C LEU A 188 -11.50 -12.86 -17.45
N GLU A 189 -11.03 -13.32 -16.29
CA GLU A 189 -10.76 -14.74 -16.05
C GLU A 189 -11.99 -15.42 -15.43
N HIS A 190 -12.53 -14.82 -14.37
CA HIS A 190 -13.64 -15.38 -13.62
C HIS A 190 -14.61 -14.29 -13.17
N LEU A 191 -15.88 -14.68 -13.11
CA LEU A 191 -16.92 -13.92 -12.46
C LEU A 191 -17.67 -14.87 -11.53
N SER A 192 -17.44 -14.72 -10.22
CA SER A 192 -17.93 -15.67 -9.22
C SER A 192 -18.91 -15.02 -8.26
N PRO A 193 -19.98 -15.71 -7.84
CA PRO A 193 -20.84 -15.23 -6.77
C PRO A 193 -20.05 -14.95 -5.49
N MET A 194 -20.34 -13.81 -4.86
CA MET A 194 -19.75 -13.37 -3.62
C MET A 194 -20.85 -12.97 -2.66
N LYS A 195 -20.69 -13.34 -1.38
CA LYS A 195 -21.58 -12.94 -0.30
C LYS A 195 -20.77 -12.28 0.80
N ILE A 196 -21.32 -11.20 1.34
CA ILE A 196 -20.78 -10.59 2.56
C ILE A 196 -21.21 -11.48 3.73
N ASP A 197 -20.23 -11.93 4.51
CA ASP A 197 -20.50 -12.77 5.68
C ASP A 197 -21.31 -11.95 6.71
N PRO A 198 -22.44 -12.46 7.22
CA PRO A 198 -23.29 -11.73 8.16
C PRO A 198 -22.61 -11.42 9.51
N ARG A 199 -21.47 -12.03 9.81
CA ARG A 199 -20.67 -11.73 11.00
C ARG A 199 -19.80 -10.48 10.83
N LEU A 200 -19.61 -9.98 9.61
CA LEU A 200 -18.91 -8.72 9.38
C LEU A 200 -19.71 -7.59 10.00
N ARG A 201 -19.06 -6.85 10.90
CA ARG A 201 -19.61 -5.65 11.52
C ARG A 201 -19.14 -4.47 10.68
N ILE A 202 -20.07 -3.88 9.93
CA ILE A 202 -19.91 -2.69 9.11
C ILE A 202 -20.58 -1.51 9.79
#